data_AF-C4KFH9-F1
#
_entry.id   AF-C4KFH9-F1
#
_cell.length_a   1.000
_cell.length_b   1.000
_cell.length_c   1.000
_cell.angle_alpha   90.00
_cell.angle_beta   90.00
_cell.angle_gamma   90.00
#
_symmetry.space_group_name_H-M   'P 1'
#
loop_
_entity.id
_entity.type
_entity.pdbx_description
1 polymer ?
#
loop_
_entity_poly.entity_id
_entity_poly.type
_entity_poly.pdbx_seq_one_letter_code
_entity_poly.pdbx_strand_id
1 'polypeptide(L)'
;MFIFKHIGLIYLKREVYIGDKMVFIDNLGLMLFILPLVSVLIAYTTIQAFIGFRKSGYEAIKRSLDDSILPAAILGIIIIILSLWGEFTWTLPGSYNILFYDVYLLLGITILSYSIAVYMGKRLQSTGIFSLFVGLITIYYGVSGYNLGLTKEPLALLALYVTYGIAGILGYPVTLALDKLRDQQGVKDPKLEGWMYAFFLLFWIFVVIAGIIGAFIAVETIPAHLAHPP
;
A
#
# COMPACT_ATOMS: atom_id res chain seq x y z
N MET A 1 16.79 -27.22 28.14
CA MET A 1 16.94 -27.31 29.61
C MET A 1 17.38 -25.94 30.11
N PHE A 2 16.48 -25.19 30.77
CA PHE A 2 16.71 -23.99 31.62
C PHE A 2 17.43 -22.78 30.95
N ILE A 3 16.93 -21.54 30.87
CA ILE A 3 16.17 -20.68 31.82
C ILE A 3 15.53 -19.55 31.00
N PHE A 4 14.21 -19.38 31.09
CA PHE A 4 13.51 -18.08 31.18
C PHE A 4 12.09 -18.37 31.67
N LYS A 5 12.01 -18.68 32.97
CA LYS A 5 10.76 -18.83 33.73
C LYS A 5 10.67 -17.57 34.59
N HIS A 6 9.55 -16.86 34.47
CA HIS A 6 9.16 -15.66 35.23
C HIS A 6 9.72 -14.31 34.78
N ILE A 7 9.09 -13.74 33.77
CA ILE A 7 8.70 -12.31 33.83
C ILE A 7 7.19 -12.30 33.62
N GLY A 8 6.45 -12.05 34.69
CA GLY A 8 5.01 -11.86 34.64
C GLY A 8 4.72 -10.57 33.88
N LEU A 9 4.44 -10.69 32.58
CA LEU A 9 3.75 -9.64 31.86
C LEU A 9 2.29 -9.70 32.28
N ILE A 10 1.90 -8.67 33.03
CA ILE A 10 0.52 -8.32 33.33
C ILE A 10 -0.23 -8.27 32.01
N TYR A 11 -0.99 -9.33 31.71
CA TYR A 11 -2.04 -9.27 30.70
C TYR A 11 -3.09 -8.29 31.23
N LEU A 12 -2.95 -7.01 30.85
CA LEU A 12 -4.07 -6.07 30.89
C LEU A 12 -5.06 -6.55 29.83
N LYS A 13 -5.85 -7.57 30.16
CA LYS A 13 -7.06 -7.96 29.44
C LYS A 13 -8.07 -6.85 29.69
N ARG A 14 -7.89 -5.72 29.00
CA ARG A 14 -8.85 -4.62 29.04
C ARG A 14 -9.93 -4.94 28.00
N GLU A 15 -10.85 -5.81 28.40
CA GLU A 15 -12.14 -5.89 27.71
C GLU A 15 -12.81 -4.52 27.93
N VAL A 16 -12.87 -3.72 26.87
CA VAL A 16 -13.61 -2.46 26.88
C VAL A 16 -15.09 -2.81 26.77
N TYR A 17 -15.69 -3.14 27.91
CA TYR A 17 -17.14 -3.29 28.03
C TYR A 17 -17.79 -1.92 28.20
N ILE A 18 -18.59 -1.50 27.21
CA ILE A 18 -19.62 -0.47 27.38
C ILE A 18 -20.97 -1.19 27.35
N GLY A 19 -21.35 -1.77 28.49
CA GLY A 19 -22.46 -2.74 28.54
C GLY A 19 -22.12 -4.06 27.82
N ASP A 20 -23.01 -5.05 27.91
CA ASP A 20 -22.85 -6.42 27.37
C ASP A 20 -22.79 -6.52 25.83
N LYS A 21 -22.40 -5.46 25.12
CA LYS A 21 -22.35 -5.42 23.66
C LYS A 21 -20.92 -5.14 23.18
N MET A 22 -20.34 -6.10 22.46
CA MET A 22 -19.14 -5.84 21.68
C MET A 22 -19.45 -4.79 20.61
N VAL A 23 -18.70 -3.70 20.60
CA VAL A 23 -18.77 -2.69 19.53
C VAL A 23 -18.00 -3.25 18.34
N PHE A 24 -18.70 -3.61 17.28
CA PHE A 24 -18.09 -4.01 16.01
C PHE A 24 -17.50 -2.76 15.34
N ILE A 25 -16.19 -2.79 15.08
CA ILE A 25 -15.47 -1.74 14.35
C ILE A 25 -14.95 -2.37 13.05
N ASP A 26 -15.52 -1.96 11.92
CA ASP A 26 -15.15 -2.45 10.60
C ASP A 26 -13.89 -1.75 10.05
N ASN A 27 -12.72 -2.14 10.54
CA ASN A 27 -11.47 -1.63 9.97
C ASN A 27 -11.19 -2.23 8.60
N LEU A 28 -11.61 -3.47 8.37
CA LEU A 28 -11.29 -4.20 7.15
C LEU A 28 -11.95 -3.55 5.93
N GLY A 29 -13.22 -3.17 6.04
CA GLY A 29 -13.92 -2.42 5.00
C GLY A 29 -13.22 -1.11 4.69
N LEU A 30 -12.87 -0.31 5.71
CA LEU A 30 -12.14 0.95 5.51
C LEU A 30 -10.77 0.73 4.84
N MET A 31 -10.03 -0.30 5.24
CA MET A 31 -8.76 -0.67 4.61
C MET A 31 -8.94 -0.97 3.12
N LEU A 32 -9.96 -1.78 2.78
CA LEU A 32 -10.27 -2.15 1.41
C LEU A 32 -10.71 -0.96 0.54
N PHE A 33 -11.28 0.11 1.12
CA PHE A 33 -11.57 1.35 0.40
C PHE A 33 -10.36 2.27 0.21
N ILE A 34 -9.41 2.26 1.15
CA ILE A 34 -8.19 3.08 1.05
C ILE A 34 -7.25 2.51 -0.02
N LEU A 35 -7.17 1.19 -0.18
CA LEU A 35 -6.36 0.54 -1.21
C LEU A 35 -6.61 1.10 -2.64
N PRO A 36 -7.84 1.10 -3.18
CA PRO A 36 -8.13 1.68 -4.49
C PRO A 36 -7.86 3.19 -4.54
N LEU A 37 -8.07 3.91 -3.44
CA LEU A 37 -7.75 5.33 -3.38
C LEU A 37 -6.24 5.59 -3.54
N VAL A 38 -5.40 4.77 -2.88
CA VAL A 38 -3.94 4.80 -3.07
C VAL A 38 -3.59 4.46 -4.52
N SER A 39 -4.20 3.42 -5.10
CA SER A 39 -3.96 3.05 -6.50
C SER A 39 -4.30 4.17 -7.48
N VAL A 40 -5.45 4.83 -7.29
CA VAL A 40 -5.87 5.96 -8.13
C VAL A 40 -4.90 7.12 -7.99
N LEU A 41 -4.52 7.49 -6.77
CA LEU A 41 -3.57 8.58 -6.53
C LEU A 41 -2.23 8.31 -7.24
N ILE A 42 -1.66 7.13 -7.03
CA ILE A 42 -0.35 6.76 -7.58
C ILE A 42 -0.39 6.63 -9.11
N ALA A 43 -1.46 6.04 -9.66
CA ALA A 43 -1.67 5.98 -11.11
C ALA A 43 -1.80 7.39 -11.69
N TYR A 44 -2.67 8.22 -11.11
CA TYR A 44 -2.90 9.59 -11.57
C TYR A 44 -1.60 10.41 -11.56
N THR A 45 -0.87 10.41 -10.45
CA THR A 45 0.39 11.15 -10.31
C THR A 45 1.43 10.69 -11.33
N THR A 46 1.64 9.39 -11.49
CA THR A 46 2.67 8.90 -12.41
C THR A 46 2.29 9.06 -13.89
N ILE A 47 1.00 8.95 -14.22
CA ILE A 47 0.48 9.21 -15.57
C ILE A 47 0.62 10.69 -15.92
N GLN A 48 0.22 11.60 -15.01
CA GLN A 48 0.35 13.05 -15.23
C GLN A 48 1.81 13.47 -15.36
N ALA A 49 2.70 12.94 -14.51
CA ALA A 49 4.14 13.15 -14.62
C ALA A 49 4.65 12.74 -16.01
N PHE A 50 4.27 11.56 -16.49
CA PHE A 50 4.71 11.03 -17.78
C PHE A 50 4.16 11.80 -18.99
N ILE A 51 2.86 12.13 -18.99
CA ILE A 51 2.23 12.91 -20.07
C ILE A 51 2.80 14.33 -20.09
N GLY A 52 2.95 14.94 -18.91
CA GLY A 52 3.50 16.28 -18.75
C GLY A 52 4.96 16.37 -19.18
N PHE A 53 5.77 15.35 -18.88
CA PHE A 53 7.18 15.28 -19.28
C PHE A 53 7.36 15.44 -20.79
N ARG A 54 6.50 14.83 -21.60
CA ARG A 54 6.55 14.95 -23.07
C ARG A 54 6.26 16.36 -23.60
N LYS A 55 5.67 17.23 -22.78
CA LYS A 55 5.30 18.61 -23.17
C LYS A 55 6.25 19.66 -22.60
N SER A 56 6.71 19.48 -21.37
CA SER A 56 7.42 20.53 -20.60
C SER A 56 8.65 20.02 -19.84
N GLY A 57 9.09 18.79 -20.11
CA GLY A 57 10.26 18.20 -19.47
C GLY A 57 10.07 17.95 -17.98
N TYR A 58 11.16 18.00 -17.22
CA TYR A 58 11.17 17.62 -15.80
C TYR A 58 10.26 18.49 -14.91
N GLU A 59 10.03 19.76 -15.24
CA GLU A 59 9.17 20.64 -14.44
C GLU A 59 7.74 20.10 -14.31
N ALA A 60 7.23 19.42 -15.34
CA ALA A 60 5.92 18.79 -15.28
C ALA A 60 5.91 17.53 -14.39
N ILE A 61 7.00 16.76 -14.37
CA ILE A 61 7.16 15.64 -13.41
C ILE A 61 7.16 16.22 -12.00
N LYS A 62 8.00 17.22 -11.73
CA LYS A 62 8.12 17.85 -10.43
C LYS A 62 6.77 18.35 -9.94
N ARG A 63 6.04 19.10 -10.76
CA ARG A 63 4.69 19.58 -10.42
C ARG A 63 3.74 18.45 -10.03
N SER A 64 3.69 17.38 -10.85
CA SER A 64 2.81 16.26 -10.57
C SER A 64 3.17 15.52 -9.28
N LEU A 65 4.47 15.39 -8.97
CA LEU A 65 4.93 14.82 -7.71
C LEU A 65 4.59 15.73 -6.53
N ASP A 66 4.85 17.04 -6.66
CA ASP A 66 4.55 18.04 -5.63
C ASP A 66 3.05 18.05 -5.28
N ASP A 67 2.17 18.00 -6.29
CA ASP A 67 0.72 17.95 -6.11
C ASP A 67 0.27 16.68 -5.35
N SER A 68 1.08 15.62 -5.36
CA SER A 68 0.79 14.36 -4.66
C SER A 68 1.25 14.31 -3.21
N ILE A 69 2.10 15.26 -2.75
CA ILE A 69 2.70 15.23 -1.40
C ILE A 69 1.61 15.14 -0.33
N LEU A 70 0.69 16.12 -0.30
CA LEU A 70 -0.31 16.20 0.75
C LEU A 70 -1.25 14.96 0.77
N PRO A 71 -1.88 14.56 -0.35
CA PRO A 71 -2.75 13.38 -0.33
C PRO A 71 -1.99 12.09 0.00
N ALA A 72 -0.76 11.91 -0.49
CA ALA A 72 0.04 10.73 -0.16
C ALA A 72 0.42 10.71 1.34
N ALA A 73 0.85 11.84 1.91
CA ALA A 73 1.15 11.93 3.34
C ALA A 73 -0.07 11.57 4.20
N ILE A 74 -1.24 12.12 3.89
CA ILE A 74 -2.48 11.85 4.62
C ILE A 74 -2.82 10.36 4.56
N LEU A 75 -2.82 9.76 3.37
CA LEU A 75 -3.10 8.33 3.21
C LEU A 75 -2.09 7.46 3.95
N GLY A 76 -0.79 7.75 3.81
CA GLY A 76 0.27 7.02 4.51
C GLY A 76 0.11 7.05 6.03
N ILE A 77 -0.18 8.22 6.60
CA ILE A 77 -0.42 8.39 8.05
C ILE A 77 -1.65 7.61 8.49
N ILE A 78 -2.78 7.74 7.77
CA ILE A 78 -4.02 7.02 8.10
C ILE A 78 -3.78 5.51 8.07
N ILE A 79 -3.10 5.00 7.05
CA ILE A 79 -2.77 3.58 6.91
C ILE A 79 -1.91 3.09 8.09
N ILE A 80 -0.88 3.85 8.49
CA ILE A 80 -0.02 3.51 9.63
C ILE A 80 -0.82 3.49 10.94
N ILE A 81 -1.65 4.49 11.19
CA ILE A 81 -2.45 4.57 12.41
C ILE A 81 -3.43 3.40 12.48
N LEU A 82 -4.15 3.12 11.39
CA LEU A 82 -5.12 2.02 11.32
C LEU A 82 -4.45 0.66 11.49
N SER A 83 -3.29 0.44 10.87
CA SER A 83 -2.57 -0.83 10.98
C SER A 83 -2.00 -1.06 12.37
N LEU A 84 -1.33 -0.07 12.97
CA LEU A 84 -0.82 -0.20 14.33
C LEU A 84 -1.94 -0.40 15.35
N TRP A 85 -3.05 0.34 15.18
CA TRP A 85 -4.22 0.14 16.03
C TRP A 85 -4.78 -1.27 15.87
N GLY A 86 -4.93 -1.75 14.62
CA GLY A 86 -5.36 -3.11 14.30
C GLY A 86 -4.48 -4.19 14.93
N GLU A 87 -3.15 -4.05 14.87
CA GLU A 87 -2.21 -4.98 15.51
C GLU A 87 -2.34 -4.98 17.05
N PHE A 88 -2.42 -3.80 17.67
CA PHE A 88 -2.45 -3.70 19.14
C PHE A 88 -3.80 -4.06 19.76
N THR A 89 -4.87 -3.97 18.99
CA THR A 89 -6.25 -4.17 19.47
C THR A 89 -6.90 -5.44 18.92
N TRP A 90 -6.15 -6.28 18.21
CA TRP A 90 -6.70 -7.52 17.68
C TRP A 90 -7.15 -8.46 18.80
N THR A 91 -8.46 -8.71 18.87
CA THR A 91 -9.09 -9.55 19.90
C THR A 91 -9.55 -10.91 19.37
N LEU A 92 -9.55 -11.11 18.04
CA LEU A 92 -10.08 -12.32 17.43
C LEU A 92 -9.03 -13.45 17.39
N PRO A 93 -9.44 -14.71 17.58
CA PRO A 93 -8.53 -15.84 17.45
C PRO A 93 -8.04 -16.00 16.00
N GLY A 94 -6.75 -16.33 15.84
CA GLY A 94 -6.12 -16.57 14.54
C GLY A 94 -5.10 -15.50 14.15
N SER A 95 -4.37 -15.76 13.07
CA SER A 95 -3.23 -14.95 12.59
C SER A 95 -3.64 -13.90 11.54
N TYR A 96 -4.88 -13.44 11.57
CA TYR A 96 -5.40 -12.48 10.59
C TYR A 96 -4.85 -11.07 10.80
N ASN A 97 -4.45 -10.73 12.02
CA ASN A 97 -3.78 -9.46 12.28
C ASN A 97 -2.49 -9.37 11.45
N ILE A 98 -1.65 -10.40 11.54
CA ILE A 98 -0.43 -10.55 10.76
C ILE A 98 -0.78 -10.49 9.27
N LEU A 99 -1.75 -11.29 8.81
CA LEU A 99 -2.10 -11.36 7.39
C LEU A 99 -2.41 -9.98 6.81
N PHE A 100 -3.26 -9.19 7.48
CA PHE A 100 -3.77 -7.94 6.94
C PHE A 100 -3.00 -6.69 7.38
N TYR A 101 -2.69 -6.54 8.66
CA TYR A 101 -2.14 -5.28 9.19
C TYR A 101 -0.63 -5.14 9.02
N ASP A 102 0.17 -6.21 9.06
CA ASP A 102 1.61 -6.13 8.76
C ASP A 102 1.84 -5.52 7.37
N VAL A 103 1.20 -6.11 6.36
CA VAL A 103 1.37 -5.71 4.96
C VAL A 103 0.78 -4.32 4.72
N TYR A 104 -0.33 -4.00 5.39
CA TYR A 104 -0.94 -2.67 5.33
C TYR A 104 -0.06 -1.61 6.00
N LEU A 105 0.57 -1.91 7.12
CA LEU A 105 1.56 -1.03 7.77
C LEU A 105 2.72 -0.73 6.82
N LEU A 106 3.27 -1.76 6.18
CA LEU A 106 4.36 -1.60 5.21
C LEU A 106 3.94 -0.75 4.00
N LEU A 107 2.70 -0.88 3.52
CA LEU A 107 2.14 0.02 2.50
C LEU A 107 2.12 1.47 3.01
N GLY A 108 1.62 1.71 4.22
CA GLY A 108 1.55 3.05 4.81
C GLY A 108 2.93 3.70 4.94
N ILE A 109 3.91 2.95 5.42
CA ILE A 109 5.32 3.39 5.48
C ILE A 109 5.85 3.69 4.09
N THR A 110 5.53 2.87 3.08
CA THR A 110 5.98 3.08 1.70
C THR A 110 5.42 4.40 1.13
N ILE A 111 4.12 4.62 1.26
CA ILE A 111 3.44 5.82 0.76
C ILE A 111 3.92 7.08 1.49
N LEU A 112 4.08 7.01 2.81
CA LEU A 112 4.59 8.13 3.59
C LEU A 112 6.06 8.43 3.25
N SER A 113 6.89 7.40 3.08
CA SER A 113 8.29 7.55 2.68
C SER A 113 8.41 8.19 1.29
N TYR A 114 7.57 7.78 0.34
CA TYR A 114 7.43 8.43 -0.97
C TYR A 114 7.12 9.92 -0.80
N SER A 115 6.09 10.26 -0.03
CA SER A 115 5.68 11.65 0.18
C SER A 115 6.79 12.50 0.79
N ILE A 116 7.50 11.97 1.79
CA ILE A 116 8.62 12.66 2.45
C ILE A 116 9.78 12.85 1.47
N ALA A 117 10.10 11.82 0.67
CA ALA A 117 11.18 11.91 -0.32
C ALA A 117 10.90 12.98 -1.38
N VAL A 118 9.65 13.06 -1.86
CA VAL A 118 9.21 14.13 -2.79
C VAL A 118 9.33 15.50 -2.12
N TYR A 119 8.76 15.67 -0.93
CA TYR A 119 8.79 16.93 -0.18
C TYR A 119 10.21 17.45 0.06
N MET A 120 11.14 16.55 0.40
CA MET A 120 12.54 16.89 0.66
C MET A 120 13.39 17.01 -0.63
N GLY A 121 12.80 16.82 -1.81
CA GLY A 121 13.52 16.80 -3.08
C GLY A 121 14.61 15.72 -3.14
N LYS A 122 14.44 14.60 -2.41
CA LYS A 122 15.37 13.46 -2.41
C LYS A 122 15.11 12.54 -3.60
N ARG A 123 16.04 11.64 -3.86
CA ARG A 123 15.92 10.62 -4.89
C ARG A 123 14.83 9.60 -4.49
N LEU A 124 13.97 9.24 -5.42
CA LEU A 124 12.87 8.29 -5.20
C LEU A 124 13.32 6.83 -5.27
N GLN A 125 14.48 6.52 -5.84
CA GLN A 125 14.98 5.15 -5.93
C GLN A 125 15.05 4.44 -4.57
N SER A 126 15.32 5.17 -3.48
CA SER A 126 15.37 4.59 -2.13
C SER A 126 13.99 4.12 -1.65
N THR A 127 12.94 4.89 -1.96
CA THR A 127 11.55 4.48 -1.66
C THR A 127 11.11 3.38 -2.62
N GLY A 128 11.62 3.37 -3.85
CA GLY A 128 11.47 2.26 -4.80
C GLY A 128 12.04 0.94 -4.31
N ILE A 129 13.27 0.92 -3.80
CA ILE A 129 13.89 -0.29 -3.23
C ILE A 129 13.04 -0.80 -2.07
N PHE A 130 12.58 0.09 -1.20
CA PHE A 130 11.68 -0.28 -0.12
C PHE A 130 10.38 -0.91 -0.65
N SER A 131 9.75 -0.27 -1.64
CA SER A 131 8.53 -0.76 -2.30
C SER A 131 8.72 -2.12 -2.97
N LEU A 132 9.91 -2.42 -3.52
CA LEU A 132 10.25 -3.72 -4.06
C LEU A 132 10.20 -4.82 -2.99
N PHE A 133 10.83 -4.60 -1.84
CA PHE A 133 10.82 -5.57 -0.75
C PHE A 133 9.42 -5.74 -0.16
N VAL A 134 8.70 -4.65 0.04
CA VAL A 134 7.29 -4.70 0.47
C VAL A 134 6.46 -5.50 -0.53
N GLY A 135 6.64 -5.28 -1.83
CA GLY A 135 5.94 -6.02 -2.88
C GLY A 135 6.19 -7.54 -2.83
N LEU A 136 7.44 -7.96 -2.61
CA LEU A 136 7.78 -9.38 -2.44
C LEU A 136 7.14 -9.98 -1.19
N ILE A 137 7.16 -9.26 -0.07
CA ILE A 137 6.53 -9.68 1.19
C ILE A 137 5.01 -9.81 1.01
N THR A 138 4.37 -8.83 0.35
CA THR A 138 2.95 -8.88 0.01
C THR A 138 2.60 -10.15 -0.77
N ILE A 139 3.36 -10.48 -1.83
CA ILE A 139 3.10 -11.71 -2.60
C ILE A 139 3.19 -12.94 -1.69
N TYR A 140 4.23 -13.01 -0.84
CA TYR A 140 4.43 -14.13 0.08
C TYR A 140 3.26 -14.31 1.05
N TYR A 141 2.75 -13.22 1.63
CA TYR A 141 1.58 -13.24 2.51
C TYR A 141 0.32 -13.70 1.76
N GLY A 142 0.12 -13.23 0.51
CA GLY A 142 -1.01 -13.64 -0.33
C GLY A 142 -1.00 -15.13 -0.66
N VAL A 143 0.16 -15.65 -1.08
CA VAL A 143 0.35 -17.09 -1.38
C VAL A 143 0.15 -17.93 -0.12
N SER A 144 0.69 -17.49 1.02
CA SER A 144 0.53 -18.20 2.29
C SER A 144 -0.93 -18.22 2.74
N GLY A 145 -1.62 -17.08 2.67
CA GLY A 145 -3.04 -16.99 3.02
C GLY A 145 -3.94 -17.81 2.11
N TYR A 146 -3.61 -17.90 0.81
CA TYR A 146 -4.26 -18.79 -0.14
C TYR A 146 -4.10 -20.26 0.24
N ASN A 147 -2.87 -20.72 0.46
CA ASN A 147 -2.56 -22.12 0.78
C ASN A 147 -3.18 -22.58 2.11
N LEU A 148 -3.30 -21.66 3.06
CA LEU A 148 -3.90 -21.91 4.37
C LEU A 148 -5.43 -21.77 4.38
N GLY A 149 -6.05 -21.34 3.28
CA GLY A 149 -7.50 -21.17 3.18
C GLY A 149 -8.06 -20.17 4.18
N LEU A 150 -7.32 -19.09 4.47
CA LEU A 150 -7.68 -18.15 5.54
C LEU A 150 -8.93 -17.33 5.22
N THR A 151 -9.35 -17.18 3.97
CA THR A 151 -10.56 -16.42 3.62
C THR A 151 -11.60 -17.32 2.98
N LYS A 152 -12.88 -16.89 3.04
CA LYS A 152 -13.97 -17.54 2.28
C LYS A 152 -13.75 -17.47 0.77
N GLU A 153 -12.97 -16.49 0.32
CA GLU A 153 -12.59 -16.30 -1.07
C GLU A 153 -11.06 -16.27 -1.24
N PRO A 154 -10.38 -17.44 -1.21
CA PRO A 154 -8.92 -17.51 -1.28
C PRO A 154 -8.36 -16.92 -2.58
N LEU A 155 -9.07 -17.08 -3.69
CA LEU A 155 -8.64 -16.58 -5.00
C LEU A 155 -8.64 -15.03 -5.04
N ALA A 156 -9.66 -14.40 -4.47
CA ALA A 156 -9.75 -12.94 -4.38
C ALA A 156 -8.63 -12.37 -3.51
N LEU A 157 -8.35 -13.01 -2.36
CA LEU A 157 -7.20 -12.69 -1.52
C LEU A 157 -5.89 -12.79 -2.31
N LEU A 158 -5.64 -13.91 -2.98
CA LEU A 158 -4.43 -14.12 -3.76
C LEU A 158 -4.26 -13.05 -4.85
N ALA A 159 -5.33 -12.80 -5.61
CA ALA A 159 -5.32 -11.82 -6.70
C ALA A 159 -5.01 -10.41 -6.18
N LEU A 160 -5.62 -10.01 -5.06
CA LEU A 160 -5.38 -8.71 -4.43
C LEU A 160 -3.90 -8.56 -4.02
N TYR A 161 -3.36 -9.53 -3.28
CA TYR A 161 -1.98 -9.46 -2.78
C TYR A 161 -0.96 -9.55 -3.92
N VAL A 162 -1.18 -10.42 -4.90
CA VAL A 162 -0.28 -10.56 -6.05
C VAL A 162 -0.25 -9.29 -6.88
N THR A 163 -1.40 -8.68 -7.17
CA THR A 163 -1.45 -7.47 -8.00
C THR A 163 -0.86 -6.25 -7.32
N TYR A 164 -1.13 -6.03 -6.03
CA TYR A 164 -0.45 -4.99 -5.24
C TYR A 164 1.04 -5.28 -5.06
N GLY A 165 1.41 -6.55 -4.87
CA GLY A 165 2.80 -6.96 -4.75
C GLY A 165 3.61 -6.69 -6.01
N ILE A 166 3.06 -7.04 -7.19
CA ILE A 166 3.69 -6.73 -8.49
C ILE A 166 3.76 -5.22 -8.71
N ALA A 167 2.72 -4.45 -8.35
CA ALA A 167 2.77 -3.00 -8.42
C ALA A 167 3.91 -2.42 -7.55
N GLY A 168 4.12 -2.94 -6.34
CA GLY A 168 5.25 -2.57 -5.48
C GLY A 168 6.62 -2.90 -6.08
N ILE A 169 6.77 -4.11 -6.65
CA ILE A 169 7.98 -4.53 -7.37
C ILE A 169 8.29 -3.58 -8.54
N LEU A 170 7.28 -3.24 -9.34
CA LEU A 170 7.39 -2.32 -10.46
C LEU A 170 7.60 -0.86 -10.04
N GLY A 171 7.28 -0.51 -8.79
CA GLY A 171 7.57 0.80 -8.19
C GLY A 171 9.07 1.12 -8.19
N TYR A 172 9.96 0.12 -8.04
CA TYR A 172 11.41 0.34 -8.10
C TYR A 172 11.90 0.85 -9.47
N PRO A 173 11.70 0.14 -10.60
CA PRO A 173 12.14 0.65 -11.89
C PRO A 173 11.45 1.96 -12.29
N VAL A 174 10.20 2.20 -11.87
CA VAL A 174 9.50 3.48 -12.11
C VAL A 174 10.16 4.63 -11.35
N THR A 175 10.46 4.47 -10.08
CA THR A 175 11.14 5.51 -9.29
C THR A 175 12.58 5.76 -9.77
N LEU A 176 13.29 4.71 -10.22
CA LEU A 176 14.58 4.86 -10.88
C LEU A 176 14.48 5.64 -12.19
N ALA A 177 13.43 5.39 -12.99
CA ALA A 177 13.17 6.16 -14.20
C ALA A 177 12.92 7.64 -13.86
N LEU A 178 12.09 7.94 -12.86
CA LEU A 178 11.82 9.31 -12.42
C LEU A 178 13.10 10.03 -11.96
N ASP A 179 13.98 9.37 -11.22
CA ASP A 179 15.28 9.94 -10.82
C ASP A 179 16.22 10.18 -12.01
N LYS A 180 16.25 9.27 -12.99
CA LYS A 180 17.01 9.49 -14.23
C LYS A 180 16.48 10.67 -15.04
N LEU A 181 15.15 10.85 -15.10
CA LEU A 181 14.54 11.99 -15.79
C LEU A 181 14.80 13.30 -15.05
N ARG A 182 14.91 13.26 -13.72
CA ARG A 182 15.40 14.38 -12.89
C ARG A 182 16.83 14.76 -13.24
N ASP A 183 17.72 13.79 -13.41
CA ASP A 183 19.12 14.06 -13.78
C ASP A 183 19.24 14.72 -15.18
N GLN A 184 18.19 14.67 -16.01
CA GLN A 184 18.09 15.36 -17.30
C GLN A 184 17.47 16.77 -17.22
N GLN A 185 17.28 17.34 -16.02
CA GLN A 185 16.74 18.69 -15.86
C GLN A 185 17.61 19.73 -16.61
N GLY A 186 16.97 20.60 -17.40
CA GLY A 186 17.63 21.63 -18.19
C GLY A 186 18.14 21.17 -19.56
N VAL A 187 18.00 19.89 -19.91
CA VAL A 187 18.31 19.38 -21.26
C VAL A 187 17.19 19.78 -22.23
N LYS A 188 17.56 20.32 -23.40
CA LYS A 188 16.62 20.83 -24.42
C LYS A 188 15.70 19.74 -25.00
N ASP A 189 16.23 18.52 -25.17
CA ASP A 189 15.52 17.35 -25.69
C ASP A 189 15.77 16.12 -24.79
N PRO A 190 15.08 16.02 -23.65
CA PRO A 190 15.31 14.95 -22.71
C PRO A 190 14.79 13.62 -23.29
N LYS A 191 15.59 12.57 -23.20
CA LYS A 191 15.32 11.27 -23.83
C LYS A 191 14.73 10.31 -22.81
N LEU A 192 13.58 9.74 -23.17
CA LEU A 192 13.00 8.62 -22.45
C LEU A 192 13.50 7.31 -23.07
N GLU A 193 14.13 6.46 -22.27
CA GLU A 193 14.66 5.18 -22.73
C GLU A 193 13.54 4.14 -22.89
N GLY A 194 13.68 3.20 -23.83
CA GLY A 194 12.64 2.19 -24.15
C GLY A 194 12.14 1.39 -22.94
N TRP A 195 13.03 1.03 -22.01
CA TRP A 195 12.66 0.31 -20.79
C TRP A 195 11.77 1.17 -19.87
N MET A 196 11.99 2.49 -19.81
CA MET A 196 11.18 3.38 -18.97
C MET A 196 9.71 3.30 -19.39
N TYR A 197 9.44 3.37 -20.71
CA TYR A 197 8.10 3.20 -21.26
C TYR A 197 7.46 1.88 -20.82
N ALA A 198 8.19 0.78 -20.95
CA ALA A 198 7.70 -0.55 -20.61
C ALA A 198 7.34 -0.63 -19.11
N PHE A 199 8.21 -0.14 -18.22
CA PHE A 199 7.95 -0.22 -16.78
C PHE A 199 6.84 0.74 -16.32
N PHE A 200 6.74 1.95 -16.88
CA PHE A 200 5.58 2.82 -16.62
C PHE A 200 4.27 2.14 -17.03
N LEU A 201 4.22 1.57 -18.24
CA LEU A 201 3.02 0.88 -18.74
C LEU A 201 2.65 -0.31 -17.85
N LEU A 202 3.61 -1.20 -17.56
CA LEU A 202 3.38 -2.36 -16.70
C LEU A 202 2.92 -1.94 -15.31
N PHE A 203 3.58 -0.93 -14.71
CA PHE A 203 3.21 -0.40 -13.41
C PHE A 203 1.76 0.10 -13.39
N TRP A 204 1.35 0.86 -14.41
CA TRP A 204 -0.02 1.35 -14.51
C TRP A 204 -1.04 0.24 -14.66
N ILE A 205 -0.75 -0.77 -15.48
CA ILE A 205 -1.63 -1.93 -15.64
C ILE A 205 -1.85 -2.60 -14.27
N PHE A 206 -0.78 -2.91 -13.55
CA PHE A 206 -0.90 -3.62 -12.28
C PHE A 206 -1.50 -2.78 -11.16
N VAL A 207 -1.14 -1.49 -11.04
CA VAL A 207 -1.71 -0.63 -9.99
C VAL A 207 -3.20 -0.37 -10.20
N VAL A 208 -3.64 -0.23 -11.47
CA VAL A 208 -5.06 -0.04 -11.82
C VAL A 208 -5.83 -1.34 -11.59
N ILE A 209 -5.31 -2.49 -12.05
CA ILE A 209 -5.93 -3.79 -11.78
C ILE A 209 -6.05 -4.04 -10.27
N ALA A 210 -4.98 -3.78 -9.50
CA ALA A 210 -4.99 -3.92 -8.05
C ALA A 210 -6.06 -3.03 -7.41
N GLY A 211 -6.19 -1.78 -7.87
CA GLY A 211 -7.24 -0.87 -7.42
C GLY A 211 -8.65 -1.37 -7.74
N ILE A 212 -8.88 -1.89 -8.96
CA ILE A 212 -10.18 -2.44 -9.36
C ILE A 212 -10.54 -3.65 -8.49
N ILE A 213 -9.61 -4.57 -8.27
CA ILE A 213 -9.82 -5.74 -7.41
C ILE A 213 -10.13 -5.29 -5.97
N GLY A 214 -9.35 -4.35 -5.43
CA GLY A 214 -9.57 -3.79 -4.09
C GLY A 214 -10.95 -3.16 -3.95
N ALA A 215 -11.36 -2.34 -4.93
CA ALA A 215 -12.68 -1.71 -4.95
C ALA A 215 -13.82 -2.73 -5.05
N PHE A 216 -13.65 -3.77 -5.87
CA PHE A 216 -14.63 -4.85 -6.01
C PHE A 216 -14.85 -5.57 -4.67
N ILE A 217 -13.76 -6.01 -4.03
CA ILE A 217 -13.82 -6.67 -2.72
C ILE A 217 -14.44 -5.73 -1.67
N ALA A 218 -14.05 -4.45 -1.67
CA ALA A 218 -14.60 -3.45 -0.74
C ALA A 218 -16.13 -3.33 -0.86
N VAL A 219 -16.66 -3.22 -2.08
CA VAL A 219 -18.10 -3.09 -2.33
C VAL A 219 -18.86 -4.33 -1.88
N GLU A 220 -18.31 -5.53 -2.08
CA GLU A 220 -18.93 -6.78 -1.64
C GLU A 220 -18.94 -6.95 -0.11
N THR A 221 -17.95 -6.37 0.59
CA THR A 221 -17.89 -6.45 2.05
C THR A 221 -18.93 -5.57 2.78
N ILE A 222 -19.37 -4.45 2.18
CA ILE A 222 -20.33 -3.54 2.84
C ILE A 222 -21.65 -4.26 3.19
N PRO A 223 -22.38 -4.88 2.24
CA PRO A 223 -23.64 -5.53 2.57
C PRO A 223 -23.46 -6.66 3.59
N ALA A 224 -22.36 -7.40 3.50
CA ALA A 224 -22.05 -8.49 4.41
C ALA A 224 -21.85 -7.99 5.85
N HIS A 225 -21.05 -6.95 6.05
CA HIS A 225 -20.79 -6.36 7.37
C HIS A 225 -22.00 -5.62 7.95
N LEU A 226 -22.84 -5.01 7.10
CA LEU A 226 -24.09 -4.38 7.54
C LEU A 226 -25.16 -5.42 7.93
N ALA A 227 -25.24 -6.56 7.24
CA ALA A 227 -26.23 -7.60 7.52
C ALA A 227 -25.87 -8.41 8.77
N HIS A 228 -24.59 -8.81 8.89
CA HIS A 228 -24.07 -9.61 9.99
C HIS A 228 -22.67 -9.12 10.36
N PRO A 229 -22.54 -8.21 11.35
CA PRO A 229 -21.23 -7.85 11.86
C PRO A 229 -20.55 -9.12 12.41
N PRO A 230 -19.32 -9.45 11.98
CA PRO A 230 -18.60 -10.65 12.40
C PRO A 230 -18.30 -10.71 13.90
#